data_AF-A0A0J9TLV3-F1
#
_entry.id   AF-A0A0J9TLV3-F1
#
_cell.length_a   1.000
_cell.length_b   1.000
_cell.length_c   1.000
_cell.angle_alpha   90.00
_cell.angle_beta   90.00
_cell.angle_gamma   90.00
#
_symmetry.space_group_name_H-M   'P 1'
#
loop_
_entity.id
_entity.type
_entity.pdbx_description
1 polymer ?
#
loop_
_entity_poly.entity_id
_entity_poly.type
_entity_poly.pdbx_seq_one_letter_code
_entity_poly.pdbx_strand_id
1 'polypeptide(L)'
;MKNYKNRYIKKRGLSKLDCYYENKVFDKFNQICDIGKKMKYDEKRSKKFFLKKYGIGLILFALLPAIGLIYPIIFGVSNKARGIIDYCLHQKHGKGDLSHSSCSKVGLYGYETIIDQVSYAPLIFSFIMITISILFIIYILIKVIKYEKIKAGKGKMNIKEYCRFCKDIF
;
A
#
# COMPACT_ATOMS: atom_id res chain seq x y z
N MET A 1 24.61 10.61 6.02
CA MET A 1 24.28 12.03 6.27
C MET A 1 25.10 12.58 7.43
N LYS A 2 25.87 13.67 7.27
CA LYS A 2 26.67 14.25 8.36
C LYS A 2 25.73 14.65 9.53
N ASN A 3 26.15 14.44 10.77
CA ASN A 3 25.41 14.79 12.01
C ASN A 3 24.20 13.91 12.41
N TYR A 4 24.02 12.70 11.87
CA TYR A 4 22.98 11.77 12.36
C TYR A 4 23.09 11.51 13.87
N LYS A 5 24.29 11.15 14.36
CA LYS A 5 24.54 10.85 15.78
C LYS A 5 24.09 12.00 16.70
N ASN A 6 24.44 13.23 16.35
CA ASN A 6 24.05 14.42 17.11
C ASN A 6 22.53 14.65 17.12
N ARG A 7 21.83 14.44 15.99
CA ARG A 7 20.37 14.55 15.94
C ARG A 7 19.71 13.43 16.75
N TYR A 8 20.22 12.22 16.66
CA TYR A 8 19.70 11.04 17.33
C TYR A 8 19.80 11.13 18.86
N ILE A 9 20.95 11.56 19.39
CA ILE A 9 21.18 11.71 20.84
C ILE A 9 20.21 12.71 21.48
N LYS A 10 19.81 13.76 20.74
CA LYS A 10 18.88 14.80 21.21
C LYS A 10 17.40 14.34 21.23
N LYS A 11 17.07 13.14 20.75
CA LYS A 11 15.69 12.63 20.65
C LYS A 11 15.37 11.64 21.77
N ARG A 12 14.11 11.60 22.20
CA ARG A 12 13.58 10.68 23.24
C ARG A 12 12.27 10.02 22.77
N GLY A 13 11.99 8.83 23.30
CA GLY A 13 10.76 8.06 23.00
C GLY A 13 10.59 7.76 21.50
N LEU A 14 9.36 7.91 21.01
CA LEU A 14 8.99 7.66 19.60
C LEU A 14 9.79 8.50 18.60
N SER A 15 10.18 9.72 18.97
CA SER A 15 10.97 10.60 18.10
C SER A 15 12.38 10.05 17.83
N LYS A 16 12.90 9.20 18.71
CA LYS A 16 14.18 8.50 18.53
C LYS A 16 14.05 7.37 17.52
N LEU A 17 12.93 6.63 17.54
CA LEU A 17 12.60 5.61 16.56
C LEU A 17 12.38 6.21 15.17
N ASP A 18 11.59 7.29 15.04
CA ASP A 18 11.44 7.98 13.74
C ASP A 18 12.79 8.49 13.22
N CYS A 19 13.64 9.06 14.08
CA CYS A 19 14.97 9.51 13.67
C CYS A 19 15.87 8.35 13.19
N TYR A 20 15.75 7.17 13.80
CA TYR A 20 16.47 5.97 13.38
C TYR A 20 16.00 5.48 12.00
N TYR A 21 14.69 5.31 11.81
CA TYR A 21 14.12 4.87 10.53
C TYR A 21 14.37 5.89 9.42
N GLU A 22 14.28 7.18 9.71
CA GLU A 22 14.63 8.25 8.77
C GLU A 22 16.08 8.12 8.29
N ASN A 23 17.03 7.85 9.20
CA ASN A 23 18.42 7.64 8.79
C ASN A 23 18.56 6.40 7.88
N LYS A 24 17.86 5.31 8.21
CA LYS A 24 17.86 4.09 7.39
C LYS A 24 17.31 4.34 5.98
N VAL A 25 16.25 5.12 5.86
CA VAL A 25 15.67 5.54 4.57
C VAL A 25 16.66 6.43 3.81
N PHE A 26 17.29 7.40 4.47
CA PHE A 26 18.27 8.29 3.83
C PHE A 26 19.53 7.58 3.37
N ASP A 27 19.98 6.56 4.10
CA ASP A 27 21.10 5.72 3.67
C ASP A 27 20.75 4.94 2.39
N LYS A 28 19.49 4.49 2.24
CA LYS A 28 19.02 3.91 0.98
C LYS A 28 18.98 4.93 -0.16
N PHE A 29 18.55 6.17 0.09
CA PHE A 29 18.61 7.23 -0.92
C PHE A 29 20.05 7.56 -1.35
N ASN A 30 20.99 7.64 -0.41
CA ASN A 30 22.42 7.83 -0.74
C ASN A 30 22.93 6.71 -1.65
N GLN A 31 22.61 5.45 -1.33
CA GLN A 31 22.98 4.31 -2.18
C GLN A 31 22.39 4.44 -3.59
N ILE A 32 21.13 4.87 -3.73
CA ILE A 32 20.49 5.09 -5.03
C ILE A 32 21.20 6.21 -5.79
N CYS A 33 21.50 7.34 -5.14
CA CYS A 33 22.26 8.44 -5.75
C CYS A 33 23.65 7.99 -6.23
N ASP A 34 24.38 7.21 -5.43
CA ASP A 34 25.71 6.71 -5.77
C ASP A 34 25.67 5.72 -6.95
N ILE A 35 24.64 4.87 -7.00
CA ILE A 35 24.41 3.98 -8.14
C ILE A 35 24.08 4.81 -9.40
N GLY A 36 23.23 5.83 -9.28
CA GLY A 36 22.91 6.74 -10.38
C GLY A 36 24.17 7.41 -10.95
N LYS A 37 25.06 7.90 -10.08
CA LYS A 37 26.36 8.46 -10.50
C LYS A 37 27.21 7.45 -11.27
N LYS A 38 27.34 6.21 -10.76
CA LYS A 38 28.09 5.14 -11.43
C LYS A 38 27.50 4.76 -12.79
N MET A 39 26.18 4.89 -12.95
CA MET A 39 25.47 4.67 -14.21
C MET A 39 25.47 5.90 -15.13
N LYS A 40 26.19 6.97 -14.76
CA LYS A 40 26.20 8.26 -15.47
C LYS A 40 24.80 8.85 -15.68
N TYR A 41 23.87 8.53 -14.78
CA TYR A 41 22.46 8.93 -14.84
C TYR A 41 21.76 8.60 -16.17
N ASP A 42 22.20 7.54 -16.87
CA ASP A 42 21.47 7.03 -18.02
C ASP A 42 20.06 6.64 -17.59
N GLU A 43 19.07 7.34 -18.13
CA GLU A 43 17.69 7.28 -17.69
C GLU A 43 17.11 5.86 -17.87
N LYS A 44 17.39 5.23 -19.02
CA LYS A 44 16.91 3.88 -19.34
C LYS A 44 17.52 2.85 -18.41
N ARG A 45 18.84 2.89 -18.21
CA ARG A 45 19.57 1.97 -17.33
C ARG A 45 19.15 2.16 -15.86
N SER A 46 19.00 3.40 -15.41
CA SER A 46 18.62 3.74 -14.04
C SER A 46 17.19 3.29 -13.73
N LYS A 47 16.22 3.56 -14.62
CA LYS A 47 14.83 3.09 -14.49
C LYS A 47 14.77 1.55 -14.43
N LYS A 48 15.45 0.86 -15.35
CA LYS A 48 15.50 -0.60 -15.38
C LYS A 48 16.08 -1.19 -14.10
N PHE A 49 17.17 -0.60 -13.60
CA PHE A 49 17.77 -1.02 -12.33
C PHE A 49 16.83 -0.79 -11.14
N PHE A 50 16.22 0.39 -11.06
CA PHE A 50 15.30 0.73 -9.98
C PHE A 50 14.08 -0.20 -9.96
N LEU A 51 13.47 -0.45 -11.13
CA LEU A 51 12.34 -1.37 -11.26
C LEU A 51 12.72 -2.80 -10.88
N LYS A 52 13.90 -3.28 -11.31
CA LYS A 52 14.35 -4.64 -10.97
C LYS A 52 14.66 -4.81 -9.49
N LYS A 53 15.19 -3.77 -8.82
CA LYS A 53 15.60 -3.84 -7.41
C LYS A 53 14.49 -3.51 -6.42
N TYR A 54 13.67 -2.50 -6.72
CA TYR A 54 12.64 -1.97 -5.82
C TYR A 54 11.22 -2.10 -6.39
N GLY A 55 11.08 -2.12 -7.73
CA GLY A 55 9.77 -2.17 -8.39
C GLY A 55 8.98 -3.43 -8.04
N ILE A 56 9.59 -4.61 -8.05
CA ILE A 56 8.88 -5.87 -7.72
C ILE A 56 8.24 -5.82 -6.33
N GLY A 57 8.95 -5.29 -5.32
CA GLY A 57 8.45 -5.18 -3.96
C GLY A 57 7.31 -4.16 -3.85
N LEU A 58 7.41 -3.03 -4.55
CA LEU A 58 6.34 -2.02 -4.58
C LEU A 58 5.08 -2.53 -5.27
N ILE A 59 5.24 -3.28 -6.37
CA ILE A 59 4.11 -3.89 -7.08
C ILE A 59 3.39 -4.90 -6.17
N LEU A 60 4.14 -5.79 -5.52
CA LEU A 60 3.55 -6.76 -4.58
C LEU A 60 2.84 -6.07 -3.41
N PHE A 61 3.45 -5.01 -2.85
CA PHE A 61 2.85 -4.22 -1.78
C PHE A 61 1.54 -3.55 -2.22
N ALA A 62 1.50 -3.00 -3.44
CA ALA A 62 0.29 -2.39 -4.00
C ALA A 62 -0.82 -3.41 -4.30
N LEU A 63 -0.48 -4.69 -4.50
CA LEU A 63 -1.44 -5.76 -4.74
C LEU A 63 -2.05 -6.35 -3.47
N LEU A 64 -1.45 -6.16 -2.29
CA LEU A 64 -1.98 -6.69 -1.02
C LEU A 64 -3.45 -6.31 -0.77
N PRO A 65 -3.88 -5.05 -0.95
CA PRO A 65 -5.27 -4.68 -0.71
C PRO A 65 -6.26 -5.35 -1.68
N ALA A 66 -5.80 -5.71 -2.89
CA ALA A 66 -6.63 -6.38 -3.89
C ALA A 66 -7.09 -7.77 -3.42
N ILE A 67 -6.26 -8.47 -2.65
CA ILE A 67 -6.58 -9.80 -2.11
C ILE A 67 -7.84 -9.73 -1.23
N GLY A 68 -7.96 -8.68 -0.40
CA GLY A 68 -9.14 -8.47 0.44
C GLY A 68 -10.42 -8.14 -0.34
N LEU A 69 -10.30 -7.62 -1.57
CA LEU A 69 -11.44 -7.30 -2.43
C LEU A 69 -11.96 -8.50 -3.24
N ILE A 70 -11.17 -9.58 -3.36
CA ILE A 70 -11.58 -10.76 -4.14
C ILE A 70 -12.89 -11.34 -3.59
N TYR A 71 -12.99 -11.49 -2.27
CA TYR A 71 -14.17 -12.04 -1.63
C TYR A 71 -15.45 -11.25 -1.93
N PRO A 72 -15.53 -9.93 -1.64
CA PRO A 72 -16.74 -9.16 -1.92
C PRO A 72 -17.06 -9.03 -3.41
N ILE A 73 -16.08 -9.17 -4.31
CA ILE A 73 -16.33 -9.21 -5.76
C ILE A 73 -17.02 -10.53 -6.16
N ILE A 74 -16.57 -11.66 -5.61
CA ILE A 74 -17.09 -12.98 -5.98
C ILE A 74 -18.46 -13.23 -5.32
N PHE A 75 -18.55 -13.04 -4.01
CA PHE A 75 -19.73 -13.41 -3.20
C PHE A 75 -20.58 -12.22 -2.78
N GLY A 76 -20.18 -10.99 -3.12
CA GLY A 76 -20.91 -9.81 -2.68
C GLY A 76 -20.70 -9.50 -1.20
N VAL A 77 -21.40 -8.48 -0.72
CA VAL A 77 -21.35 -8.04 0.68
C VAL A 77 -22.71 -8.30 1.32
N SER A 78 -22.84 -9.47 1.95
CA SER A 78 -24.09 -9.94 2.57
C SER A 78 -25.27 -9.81 1.58
N ASN A 79 -26.50 -9.67 2.09
CA ASN A 79 -27.72 -9.57 1.27
C ASN A 79 -27.89 -8.20 0.57
N LYS A 80 -26.94 -7.26 0.74
CA LYS A 80 -27.06 -5.87 0.26
C LYS A 80 -26.42 -5.65 -1.11
N ALA A 81 -25.35 -6.38 -1.42
CA ALA A 81 -24.63 -6.24 -2.68
C ALA A 81 -24.35 -7.63 -3.26
N ARG A 82 -24.85 -7.91 -4.46
CA ARG A 82 -24.61 -9.19 -5.15
C ARG A 82 -23.21 -9.19 -5.77
N GLY A 83 -22.50 -10.30 -5.61
CA GLY A 83 -21.23 -10.55 -6.29
C GLY A 83 -21.45 -11.15 -7.68
N ILE A 84 -20.34 -11.56 -8.31
CA ILE A 84 -20.34 -12.26 -9.59
C ILE A 84 -21.10 -13.59 -9.49
N ILE A 85 -20.94 -14.31 -8.37
CA ILE A 85 -21.67 -15.55 -8.13
C ILE A 85 -23.04 -15.19 -7.55
N ASP A 86 -24.10 -15.53 -8.28
CA ASP A 86 -25.45 -15.55 -7.74
C ASP A 86 -25.66 -16.89 -7.03
N TYR A 87 -25.70 -16.85 -5.69
CA TYR A 87 -25.88 -18.03 -4.85
C TYR A 87 -27.19 -17.99 -4.06
N CYS A 88 -27.62 -19.18 -3.65
CA CYS A 88 -28.77 -19.39 -2.79
C CYS A 88 -28.36 -20.17 -1.55
N LEU A 89 -28.79 -19.71 -0.38
CA LEU A 89 -28.49 -20.32 0.91
C LEU A 89 -29.56 -21.35 1.35
N HIS A 90 -30.69 -21.46 0.64
CA HIS A 90 -31.78 -22.33 1.04
C HIS A 90 -31.44 -23.83 0.99
N GLN A 91 -31.93 -24.56 1.99
CA GLN A 91 -31.80 -26.01 2.17
C GLN A 91 -32.34 -26.86 1.00
N LYS A 92 -33.24 -26.32 0.18
CA LYS A 92 -33.99 -27.07 -0.84
C LYS A 92 -33.25 -27.30 -2.17
N HIS A 93 -31.93 -27.05 -2.21
CA HIS A 93 -31.06 -27.40 -3.35
C HIS A 93 -30.51 -28.84 -3.29
N GLY A 94 -30.82 -29.61 -2.24
CA GLY A 94 -30.59 -31.06 -2.21
C GLY A 94 -31.55 -31.81 -3.12
N LYS A 95 -31.08 -32.85 -3.82
CA LYS A 95 -31.86 -33.65 -4.78
C LYS A 95 -33.21 -34.07 -4.20
N GLY A 96 -34.31 -33.53 -4.74
CA GLY A 96 -35.61 -34.19 -4.68
C GLY A 96 -36.84 -33.41 -4.22
N ASP A 97 -36.89 -32.07 -4.18
CA ASP A 97 -38.13 -31.39 -3.76
C ASP A 97 -38.57 -30.19 -4.63
N LEU A 98 -39.87 -30.19 -4.97
CA LEU A 98 -40.49 -29.41 -6.07
C LEU A 98 -40.72 -27.91 -5.79
N SER A 99 -40.33 -27.37 -4.63
CA SER A 99 -40.69 -25.99 -4.24
C SER A 99 -39.67 -24.90 -4.61
N HIS A 100 -38.60 -25.25 -5.33
CA HIS A 100 -37.61 -24.30 -5.90
C HIS A 100 -37.28 -24.63 -7.36
N SER A 101 -38.28 -25.11 -8.12
CA SER A 101 -38.15 -25.65 -9.49
C SER A 101 -37.64 -24.67 -10.56
N SER A 102 -37.35 -23.40 -10.22
CA SER A 102 -36.77 -22.41 -11.14
C SER A 102 -35.60 -21.59 -10.57
N CYS A 103 -34.95 -22.05 -9.50
CA CYS A 103 -33.77 -21.36 -8.96
C CYS A 103 -32.51 -21.78 -9.73
N SER A 104 -32.04 -20.93 -10.65
CA SER A 104 -30.81 -21.14 -11.43
C SER A 104 -29.51 -20.78 -10.68
N LYS A 105 -29.59 -20.51 -9.38
CA LYS A 105 -28.47 -20.03 -8.56
C LYS A 105 -27.62 -21.16 -8.01
N VAL A 106 -26.37 -20.86 -7.67
CA VAL A 106 -25.45 -21.81 -7.02
C VAL A 106 -25.92 -22.07 -5.58
N GLY A 107 -26.23 -23.32 -5.24
CA GLY A 107 -26.59 -23.69 -3.87
C GLY A 107 -25.36 -23.69 -2.95
N LEU A 108 -25.34 -22.83 -1.95
CA LEU A 108 -24.30 -22.75 -0.90
C LEU A 108 -24.88 -23.05 0.49
N TYR A 109 -25.84 -23.97 0.54
CA TYR A 109 -26.45 -24.41 1.80
C TYR A 109 -25.37 -24.94 2.77
N GLY A 110 -25.50 -24.57 4.04
CA GLY A 110 -24.53 -24.92 5.09
C GLY A 110 -23.38 -23.93 5.26
N TYR A 111 -23.26 -22.93 4.38
CA TYR A 111 -22.23 -21.87 4.46
C TYR A 111 -22.78 -20.51 4.90
N GLU A 112 -24.04 -20.44 5.34
CA GLU A 112 -24.73 -19.19 5.72
C GLU A 112 -23.93 -18.36 6.73
N THR A 113 -23.54 -19.00 7.83
CA THR A 113 -22.79 -18.37 8.92
C THR A 113 -21.39 -17.93 8.47
N ILE A 114 -20.75 -18.72 7.62
CA ILE A 114 -19.43 -18.40 7.06
C ILE A 114 -19.56 -17.20 6.12
N ILE A 115 -20.54 -17.18 5.23
CA ILE A 115 -20.71 -16.09 4.27
C ILE A 115 -21.02 -14.77 4.99
N ASP A 116 -21.89 -14.78 6.00
CA ASP A 116 -22.21 -13.57 6.76
C ASP A 116 -21.01 -13.07 7.59
N GLN A 117 -20.32 -13.95 8.32
CA GLN A 117 -19.15 -13.56 9.13
C GLN A 117 -17.96 -13.11 8.28
N VAL A 118 -17.72 -13.78 7.14
CA VAL A 118 -16.61 -13.51 6.24
C VAL A 118 -16.93 -12.38 5.27
N SER A 119 -18.18 -11.91 5.16
CA SER A 119 -18.52 -10.82 4.22
C SER A 119 -17.86 -9.49 4.51
N TYR A 120 -17.80 -9.08 5.78
CA TYR A 120 -17.31 -7.75 6.16
C TYR A 120 -15.80 -7.72 6.47
N ALA A 121 -15.23 -8.80 7.00
CA ALA A 121 -13.83 -8.80 7.46
C ALA A 121 -12.80 -8.55 6.34
N PRO A 122 -12.85 -9.20 5.15
CA PRO A 122 -11.94 -8.95 4.03
C PRO A 122 -12.10 -7.54 3.46
N LEU A 123 -13.33 -7.01 3.45
CA LEU A 123 -13.61 -5.66 2.99
C LEU A 123 -12.98 -4.62 3.92
N ILE A 124 -13.20 -4.74 5.23
CA ILE A 124 -12.58 -3.86 6.25
C ILE A 124 -11.05 -3.97 6.19
N PHE A 125 -10.52 -5.19 6.10
CA PHE A 125 -9.09 -5.43 5.94
C PHE A 125 -8.54 -4.73 4.69
N SER A 126 -9.23 -4.83 3.55
CA SER A 126 -8.81 -4.14 2.33
C SER A 126 -8.76 -2.63 2.51
N PHE A 127 -9.80 -2.00 3.09
CA PHE A 127 -9.79 -0.56 3.35
C PHE A 127 -8.66 -0.12 4.29
N ILE A 128 -8.38 -0.89 5.34
CA ILE A 128 -7.25 -0.64 6.25
C ILE A 128 -5.93 -0.72 5.47
N MET A 129 -5.75 -1.75 4.65
CA MET A 129 -4.53 -1.94 3.85
C MET A 129 -4.35 -0.86 2.78
N ILE A 130 -5.41 -0.41 2.12
CA ILE A 130 -5.39 0.74 1.20
C ILE A 130 -4.92 1.98 1.96
N THR A 131 -5.52 2.26 3.11
CA THR A 131 -5.18 3.42 3.95
C THR A 131 -3.71 3.39 4.36
N ILE A 132 -3.21 2.25 4.86
CA ILE A 132 -1.79 2.05 5.22
C ILE A 132 -0.89 2.28 4.00
N SER A 133 -1.27 1.78 2.82
CA SER A 133 -0.49 1.92 1.60
C SER A 133 -0.37 3.38 1.16
N ILE A 134 -1.46 4.14 1.22
CA ILE A 134 -1.48 5.58 0.91
C ILE A 134 -0.60 6.35 1.91
N LEU A 135 -0.74 6.08 3.21
CA LEU A 135 0.08 6.70 4.25
C LEU A 135 1.56 6.39 4.08
N PHE A 136 1.90 5.16 3.68
CA PHE A 136 3.26 4.74 3.38
C PHE A 136 3.84 5.52 2.19
N ILE A 137 3.09 5.67 1.10
CA ILE A 137 3.54 6.45 -0.07
C ILE A 137 3.76 7.92 0.32
N ILE A 138 2.81 8.54 1.02
CA ILE A 138 2.92 9.92 1.51
C ILE A 138 4.15 10.08 2.40
N TYR A 139 4.39 9.13 3.32
CA TYR A 139 5.57 9.15 4.18
C TYR A 139 6.87 9.12 3.37
N ILE A 140 6.98 8.25 2.36
CA ILE A 140 8.16 8.18 1.49
C ILE A 140 8.37 9.51 0.76
N LEU A 141 7.32 10.11 0.18
CA LEU A 141 7.41 11.40 -0.52
C LEU A 141 7.91 12.52 0.42
N ILE A 142 7.35 12.62 1.63
CA ILE A 142 7.78 13.59 2.64
C ILE A 142 9.26 13.39 2.97
N LYS A 143 9.71 12.13 3.15
CA LYS A 143 11.11 11.83 3.46
C LYS A 143 12.04 12.11 2.26
N VAL A 144 11.63 11.87 1.02
CA VAL A 144 12.42 12.23 -0.18
C VAL A 144 12.67 13.74 -0.22
N ILE A 145 11.63 14.55 -0.01
CA ILE A 145 11.76 16.01 -0.05
C ILE A 145 12.64 16.48 1.10
N LYS A 146 12.48 15.91 2.30
CA LYS A 146 13.35 16.19 3.45
C LYS A 146 14.82 15.82 3.16
N TYR A 147 15.05 14.70 2.47
CA TYR A 147 16.39 14.27 2.07
C TYR A 147 17.06 15.28 1.13
N GLU A 148 16.40 15.64 0.02
CA GLU A 148 16.95 16.60 -0.93
C GLU A 148 17.17 17.97 -0.29
N LYS A 149 16.26 18.39 0.59
CA LYS A 149 16.39 19.63 1.36
C LYS A 149 17.67 19.65 2.20
N ILE A 150 17.95 18.58 2.93
CA ILE A 150 19.14 18.49 3.78
C ILE A 150 20.41 18.39 2.93
N LYS A 151 20.35 17.68 1.81
CA LYS A 151 21.43 17.59 0.83
C LYS A 151 21.76 18.95 0.19
N ALA A 152 20.75 19.79 -0.04
CA ALA A 152 20.89 21.16 -0.52
C ALA A 152 21.26 22.18 0.58
N GLY A 153 21.44 21.75 1.84
CA GLY A 153 21.75 22.65 2.96
C GLY A 153 20.62 23.61 3.35
N LYS A 154 19.38 23.34 2.91
CA LYS A 154 18.24 24.25 3.07
C LYS A 154 17.57 24.10 4.45
N GLY A 155 17.41 25.22 5.16
CA GLY A 155 16.76 25.35 6.47
C GLY A 155 15.23 25.37 6.40
N LYS A 156 14.52 25.96 7.37
CA LYS A 156 13.05 26.11 7.29
C LYS A 156 12.69 26.93 6.03
N MET A 157 11.70 26.48 5.25
CA MET A 157 11.29 27.12 4.00
C MET A 157 9.80 27.44 4.08
N ASN A 158 9.37 28.54 3.49
CA ASN A 158 7.94 28.83 3.31
C ASN A 158 7.33 27.99 2.17
N ILE A 159 6.01 28.01 2.03
CA ILE A 159 5.29 27.23 1.00
C ILE A 159 5.75 27.61 -0.42
N LYS A 160 5.98 28.89 -0.72
CA LYS A 160 6.42 29.36 -2.04
C LYS A 160 7.83 28.89 -2.40
N GLU A 161 8.72 28.83 -1.42
CA GLU A 161 10.07 28.27 -1.56
C GLU A 161 10.04 26.76 -1.69
N TYR A 162 9.12 26.10 -0.98
CA TYR A 162 8.90 24.67 -1.07
C TYR A 162 8.42 24.26 -2.47
N CYS A 163 7.42 24.96 -3.03
CA CYS A 163 6.95 24.70 -4.39
C CYS A 163 8.05 24.93 -5.44
N ARG A 164 8.82 26.02 -5.32
CA ARG A 164 9.97 26.27 -6.20
C ARG A 164 11.03 25.18 -6.09
N PHE A 165 11.39 24.79 -4.87
CA PHE A 165 12.35 23.71 -4.64
C PHE A 165 11.91 22.37 -5.22
N CYS A 166 10.63 22.03 -5.12
CA CYS A 166 10.11 20.81 -5.75
C CYS A 166 10.19 20.91 -7.28
N LYS A 167 9.86 22.06 -7.87
CA LYS A 167 9.96 22.31 -9.32
C LYS A 167 11.41 22.24 -9.85
N ASP A 168 12.39 22.60 -9.03
CA ASP A 168 13.81 22.51 -9.40
C ASP A 168 14.35 21.07 -9.35
N ILE A 169 13.67 20.16 -8.63
CA ILE A 169 14.13 18.78 -8.39
C ILE A 169 13.41 17.74 -9.24
N PHE A 170 12.09 17.89 -9.38
CA PHE A 170 11.19 16.95 -10.04
C PHE A 170 10.67 17.54 -11.35
#